data_AF-A0A0B6S4S6-F1
#
_entry.id   AF-A0A0B6S4S6-F1
#
_cell.length_a   1.000
_cell.length_b   1.000
_cell.length_c   1.000
_cell.angle_alpha   90.00
_cell.angle_beta   90.00
_cell.angle_gamma   90.00
#
_symmetry.space_group_name_H-M   'P 1'
#
loop_
_entity.id
_entity.type
_entity.pdbx_description
1 polymer ?
#
loop_
_entity_poly.entity_id
_entity_poly.type
_entity_poly.pdbx_seq_one_letter_code
_entity_poly.pdbx_strand_id
1 'polypeptide(L)'
;MKQGQWFSRFSSMLSTATGRPATFILAGALVIVWAVSGPLFHFSDTWQLVINTSTTIVTFLMVFLIQNTQNRDTAAMQIKLDELIRAVNGAHNALLDLEELDEKELERFRRHYEALAERARHALRNGASDTDSPFVDTARHDDEGKDGKDGRGKKGENAERED
;
A
#
# COMPACT_ATOMS: atom_id res chain seq x y z
N MET A 1 10.19 33.98 -12.65
CA MET A 1 9.63 32.74 -12.06
C MET A 1 10.28 32.51 -10.69
N LYS A 2 9.70 33.02 -9.59
CA LYS A 2 10.27 32.92 -8.22
C LYS A 2 9.28 32.43 -7.14
N GLN A 3 8.00 32.23 -7.48
CA GLN A 3 6.95 31.95 -6.48
C GLN A 3 6.86 30.49 -6.04
N GLY A 4 7.18 29.52 -6.91
CA GLY A 4 7.08 28.08 -6.58
C GLY A 4 8.10 27.60 -5.54
N GLN A 5 9.26 28.25 -5.46
CA GLN A 5 10.36 27.81 -4.58
C GLN A 5 10.13 28.17 -3.11
N TRP A 6 9.50 29.32 -2.83
CA TRP A 6 9.16 29.72 -1.46
C TRP A 6 8.02 28.87 -0.90
N PHE A 7 6.96 28.66 -1.67
CA PHE A 7 5.85 27.79 -1.29
C PHE A 7 6.32 26.35 -1.06
N SER A 8 7.11 25.79 -1.99
CA SER A 8 7.65 24.43 -1.84
C SER A 8 8.53 24.27 -0.58
N ARG A 9 9.36 25.27 -0.26
CA ARG A 9 10.18 25.26 0.97
C ARG A 9 9.33 25.43 2.23
N PHE A 10 8.34 26.31 2.21
CA PHE A 10 7.41 26.49 3.33
C PHE A 10 6.58 25.24 3.58
N SER A 11 6.00 24.63 2.54
CA SER A 11 5.26 23.37 2.63
C SER A 11 6.17 22.24 3.10
N SER A 12 7.40 22.11 2.59
CA SER A 12 8.34 21.08 3.06
C SER A 12 8.74 21.29 4.52
N MET A 13 8.93 22.54 4.95
CA MET A 13 9.24 22.87 6.35
C MET A 13 8.04 22.58 7.25
N LEU A 14 6.82 22.92 6.82
CA LEU A 14 5.60 22.66 7.57
C LEU A 14 5.27 21.17 7.65
N SER A 15 5.43 20.40 6.56
CA SER A 15 5.27 18.95 6.57
C SER A 15 6.30 18.27 7.49
N THR A 16 7.55 18.73 7.47
CA THR A 16 8.58 18.21 8.38
C THR A 16 8.35 18.64 9.83
N ALA A 17 7.81 19.84 10.05
CA ALA A 17 7.45 20.33 11.37
C ALA A 17 6.27 19.53 11.93
N THR A 18 5.13 19.47 11.24
CA THR A 18 3.91 18.76 11.68
C THR A 18 4.14 17.29 12.00
N GLY A 19 5.12 16.63 11.36
CA GLY A 19 5.49 15.22 11.65
C GLY A 19 6.32 14.98 12.92
N ARG A 20 6.81 16.02 13.61
CA ARG A 20 7.65 15.85 14.81
C ARG A 20 6.81 15.69 16.08
N PRO A 21 7.21 14.83 17.04
CA PRO A 21 6.52 14.70 18.33
C PRO A 21 6.42 16.02 19.12
N ALA A 22 7.44 16.88 19.01
CA ALA A 22 7.47 18.18 19.71
C ALA A 22 6.35 19.15 19.28
N THR A 23 5.96 19.12 18.01
CA THR A 23 4.86 19.92 17.44
C THR A 23 3.50 19.46 17.95
N PHE A 24 3.32 18.16 18.17
CA PHE A 24 2.09 17.63 18.77
C PHE A 24 1.95 18.10 20.22
N ILE A 25 3.04 18.07 20.99
CA ILE A 25 3.07 18.58 22.37
C ILE A 25 2.78 20.08 22.39
N LEU A 26 3.37 20.86 21.49
CA LEU A 26 3.12 22.31 21.38
C LEU A 26 1.67 22.62 21.00
N ALA A 27 1.11 21.90 20.03
CA ALA A 27 -0.30 22.04 19.64
C ALA A 27 -1.23 21.69 20.80
N GLY A 28 -0.96 20.60 21.52
CA GLY A 28 -1.71 20.22 22.72
C GLY A 28 -1.63 21.28 23.82
N ALA A 29 -0.44 21.84 24.07
CA ALA A 29 -0.26 22.92 25.02
C ALA A 29 -1.08 24.18 24.65
N LEU A 30 -1.11 24.55 23.36
CA LEU A 30 -1.94 25.65 22.87
C LEU A 30 -3.44 25.40 23.10
N VAL A 31 -3.92 24.18 22.87
CA VAL A 31 -5.31 23.78 23.16
C VAL A 31 -5.63 23.90 24.66
N ILE A 32 -4.70 23.46 25.52
CA ILE A 32 -4.86 23.57 26.99
C ILE A 32 -4.91 25.05 27.42
N VAL A 33 -4.00 25.89 26.92
CA VAL A 33 -3.99 27.33 27.23
C VAL A 33 -5.31 27.98 26.80
N TRP A 34 -5.80 27.66 25.60
CA TRP A 34 -7.10 28.13 25.14
C TRP A 34 -8.25 27.65 26.05
N ALA A 35 -8.28 26.37 26.42
CA ALA A 35 -9.31 25.83 27.31
C ALA A 35 -9.32 26.51 28.69
N VAL A 36 -8.13 26.74 29.27
CA VAL A 36 -7.96 27.42 30.58
C VAL A 36 -8.31 28.91 30.49
N SER A 37 -8.23 29.53 29.32
CA SER A 37 -8.72 30.90 29.12
C SER A 37 -10.27 30.99 29.11
N GLY A 38 -10.98 29.88 28.83
CA GLY A 38 -12.44 29.84 28.74
C GLY A 38 -13.18 30.37 29.98
N PRO A 39 -12.83 29.93 31.21
CA PRO A 39 -13.41 30.46 32.45
C PRO A 39 -13.26 31.98 32.64
N LEU A 40 -12.15 32.58 32.18
CA LEU A 40 -11.93 34.03 32.26
C LEU A 40 -12.89 34.80 31.34
N PHE A 41 -13.29 34.19 30.22
CA PHE A 41 -14.22 34.76 29.24
C PHE A 41 -15.65 34.22 29.38
N HIS A 42 -15.97 33.54 30.49
CA HIS A 42 -17.27 32.92 30.75
C HIS A 42 -17.76 32.02 29.59
N PHE A 43 -16.85 31.39 28.85
CA PHE A 43 -17.18 30.61 27.65
C PHE A 43 -18.05 31.36 26.62
N SER A 44 -17.84 32.68 26.49
CA SER A 44 -18.62 33.56 25.61
C SER A 44 -18.65 33.11 24.15
N ASP A 45 -19.67 33.58 23.42
CA ASP A 45 -19.81 33.32 21.98
C ASP A 45 -18.58 33.78 21.18
N THR A 46 -17.93 34.87 21.60
CA THR A 46 -16.69 35.34 20.95
C THR A 46 -15.53 34.38 21.17
N TRP A 47 -15.42 33.80 22.37
CA TRP A 47 -14.38 32.81 22.69
C TRP A 47 -14.52 31.53 21.85
N GLN A 48 -15.76 31.06 21.63
CA GLN A 48 -16.05 29.92 20.75
C GLN A 48 -15.89 30.27 19.27
N LEU A 49 -16.32 31.46 18.85
CA LEU A 49 -16.21 31.92 17.47
C LEU A 49 -14.75 31.97 17.00
N VAL A 50 -13.84 32.46 17.86
CA VAL A 50 -12.41 32.56 17.55
C VAL A 50 -11.82 31.19 17.25
N ILE A 51 -12.06 30.16 18.08
CA ILE A 51 -11.49 28.82 17.83
C ILE A 51 -12.09 28.18 16.57
N ASN A 52 -13.40 28.31 16.38
CA ASN A 52 -14.12 27.68 15.28
C ASN A 52 -13.65 28.29 13.93
N THR A 53 -13.57 29.61 13.88
CA THR A 53 -13.10 30.35 12.70
C THR A 53 -11.64 30.04 12.40
N SER A 54 -10.78 30.04 13.44
CA SER A 54 -9.35 29.77 13.28
C SER A 54 -9.10 28.35 12.78
N THR A 55 -9.77 27.36 13.36
CA THR A 55 -9.64 25.96 12.97
C THR A 55 -10.13 25.76 11.53
N THR A 56 -11.21 26.42 11.13
CA THR A 56 -11.71 26.37 9.76
C THR A 56 -10.68 26.91 8.76
N ILE A 57 -10.07 28.06 9.03
CA ILE A 57 -9.01 28.63 8.17
C ILE A 57 -7.81 27.68 8.09
N VAL A 58 -7.32 27.18 9.24
CA VAL A 58 -6.18 26.26 9.29
C VAL A 58 -6.50 24.97 8.54
N THR A 59 -7.71 24.43 8.70
CA THR A 59 -8.16 23.23 8.00
C THR A 59 -8.19 23.45 6.49
N PHE A 60 -8.76 24.57 6.01
CA PHE A 60 -8.74 24.90 4.59
C PHE A 60 -7.31 24.99 4.04
N LEU A 61 -6.41 25.71 4.74
CA LEU A 61 -5.01 25.78 4.35
C LEU A 61 -4.33 24.41 4.36
N MET A 62 -4.67 23.56 5.33
CA MET A 62 -4.11 22.23 5.46
C MET A 62 -4.58 21.31 4.33
N VAL A 63 -5.84 21.39 3.89
CA VAL A 63 -6.33 20.66 2.72
C VAL A 63 -5.50 21.02 1.48
N PHE A 64 -5.25 22.32 1.22
CA PHE A 64 -4.39 22.73 0.09
C PHE A 64 -2.95 22.23 0.23
N LEU A 65 -2.40 22.27 1.44
CA LEU A 65 -1.03 21.80 1.68
C LEU A 65 -0.90 20.29 1.51
N ILE A 66 -1.87 19.54 2.04
CA ILE A 66 -1.96 18.09 1.89
C ILE A 66 -2.10 17.76 0.41
N GLN A 67 -3.02 18.40 -0.31
CA GLN A 67 -3.20 18.19 -1.75
C GLN A 67 -1.93 18.48 -2.54
N ASN A 68 -1.21 19.58 -2.26
CA ASN A 68 0.04 19.89 -2.95
C ASN A 68 1.14 18.86 -2.67
N THR A 69 1.26 18.41 -1.42
CA THR A 69 2.27 17.40 -1.04
C THR A 69 1.91 16.04 -1.64
N GLN A 70 0.65 15.63 -1.52
CA GLN A 70 0.12 14.39 -2.09
C GLN A 70 0.27 14.36 -3.60
N ASN A 71 -0.03 15.44 -4.32
CA ASN A 71 0.12 15.49 -5.77
C ASN A 71 1.57 15.21 -6.20
N ARG A 72 2.53 15.83 -5.51
CA ARG A 72 3.96 15.59 -5.78
C ARG A 72 4.39 14.16 -5.43
N ASP A 73 3.91 13.64 -4.31
CA ASP A 73 4.26 12.30 -3.86
C ASP A 73 3.66 11.23 -4.77
N THR A 74 2.44 11.41 -5.27
CA THR A 74 1.81 10.56 -6.29
C THR A 74 2.62 10.52 -7.59
N ALA A 75 3.01 11.67 -8.12
CA ALA A 75 3.85 11.74 -9.32
C ALA A 75 5.20 11.02 -9.13
N ALA A 76 5.82 11.19 -7.96
CA ALA A 76 7.06 10.49 -7.64
C ALA A 76 6.89 8.97 -7.51
N MET A 77 5.73 8.49 -7.03
CA MET A 77 5.40 7.07 -6.99
C MET A 77 5.21 6.50 -8.41
N GLN A 78 4.48 7.19 -9.28
CA GLN A 78 4.27 6.80 -10.67
C GLN A 78 5.60 6.61 -11.42
N ILE A 79 6.49 7.61 -11.38
CA ILE A 79 7.81 7.53 -12.02
C ILE A 79 8.64 6.33 -11.53
N LYS A 80 8.56 6.01 -10.23
CA LYS A 80 9.26 4.85 -9.67
C LYS A 80 8.67 3.53 -10.14
N LEU A 81 7.35 3.44 -10.28
CA LEU A 81 6.66 2.26 -10.80
C LEU A 81 6.98 2.07 -12.29
N ASP A 82 7.00 3.16 -13.05
CA ASP A 82 7.36 3.14 -14.47
C ASP A 82 8.78 2.62 -14.69
N GLU A 83 9.75 3.08 -13.89
CA GLU A 83 11.11 2.58 -13.98
C GLU A 83 11.20 1.09 -13.60
N LEU A 84 10.38 0.63 -12.64
CA LEU A 84 10.31 -0.77 -12.27
C LEU A 84 9.69 -1.63 -13.40
N ILE A 85 8.59 -1.19 -14.01
CA ILE A 85 7.98 -1.86 -15.17
C ILE A 85 8.98 -1.95 -16.32
N ARG A 86 9.66 -0.84 -16.62
CA ARG A 86 10.69 -0.78 -17.67
C ARG A 86 11.86 -1.72 -17.42
N ALA A 87 12.25 -1.93 -16.16
CA ALA A 87 13.35 -2.81 -15.78
C ALA A 87 12.97 -4.31 -15.78
N VAL A 88 11.68 -4.66 -15.76
CA VAL A 88 11.21 -6.05 -15.74
C VAL A 88 11.14 -6.62 -17.15
N ASN A 89 11.93 -7.67 -17.40
CA ASN A 89 11.91 -8.39 -18.67
C ASN A 89 10.53 -9.03 -18.93
N GLY A 90 9.95 -8.76 -20.09
CA GLY A 90 8.63 -9.27 -20.49
C GLY A 90 7.44 -8.45 -19.99
N ALA A 91 7.68 -7.35 -19.24
CA ALA A 91 6.63 -6.40 -18.93
C ALA A 91 6.18 -5.63 -20.18
N HIS A 92 4.89 -5.28 -20.23
CA HIS A 92 4.35 -4.52 -21.34
C HIS A 92 4.59 -3.03 -21.11
N ASN A 93 5.53 -2.43 -21.86
CA ASN A 93 5.82 -1.00 -21.80
C ASN A 93 4.60 -0.10 -22.13
N ALA A 94 3.56 -0.66 -22.74
CA ALA A 94 2.30 0.04 -22.98
C ALA A 94 1.52 0.37 -21.68
N LEU A 95 1.99 -0.10 -20.51
CA LEU A 95 1.45 0.24 -19.19
C LEU A 95 2.20 1.35 -18.47
N LEU A 96 3.25 1.90 -19.10
CA LEU A 96 3.87 3.11 -18.58
C LEU A 96 2.90 4.27 -18.78
N ASP A 97 2.86 5.20 -17.83
CA ASP A 97 2.05 6.42 -17.93
C ASP A 97 0.52 6.14 -18.01
N LEU A 98 0.04 5.10 -17.31
CA LEU A 98 -1.38 4.70 -17.32
C LEU A 98 -2.31 5.79 -16.76
N GLU A 99 -1.82 6.66 -15.87
CA GLU A 99 -2.59 7.73 -15.25
C GLU A 99 -3.01 8.86 -16.19
N GLU A 100 -2.30 9.04 -17.31
CA GLU A 100 -2.57 10.09 -18.31
C GLU A 100 -3.51 9.60 -19.42
N LEU A 101 -3.85 8.30 -19.45
CA LEU A 101 -4.74 7.73 -20.45
C LEU A 101 -6.18 8.19 -20.30
N ASP A 102 -6.91 8.21 -21.42
CA ASP A 102 -8.35 8.46 -21.37
C ASP A 102 -9.11 7.28 -20.74
N GLU A 103 -10.32 7.55 -20.26
CA GLU A 103 -11.17 6.54 -19.59
C GLU A 103 -11.42 5.30 -20.47
N LYS A 104 -11.53 5.46 -21.79
CA LYS A 104 -11.81 4.34 -22.71
C LYS A 104 -10.59 3.45 -22.89
N GLU A 105 -9.40 4.05 -22.95
CA GLU A 105 -8.12 3.37 -23.03
C GLU A 105 -7.83 2.63 -21.72
N LEU A 106 -8.05 3.28 -20.58
CA LEU A 106 -7.90 2.66 -19.26
C LEU A 106 -8.84 1.46 -19.09
N GLU A 107 -10.10 1.59 -19.49
CA GLU A 107 -11.08 0.50 -19.48
C GLU A 107 -10.68 -0.65 -20.41
N ARG A 108 -10.06 -0.35 -21.57
CA ARG A 108 -9.53 -1.38 -22.48
C ARG A 108 -8.40 -2.19 -21.81
N PHE A 109 -7.46 -1.53 -21.14
CA PHE A 109 -6.41 -2.20 -20.39
C PHE A 109 -6.99 -3.02 -19.24
N ARG A 110 -7.92 -2.45 -18.47
CA ARG A 110 -8.62 -3.15 -17.38
C ARG A 110 -9.26 -4.45 -17.86
N ARG A 111 -10.05 -4.40 -18.94
CA ARG A 111 -10.69 -5.61 -19.51
C ARG A 111 -9.68 -6.65 -19.97
N HIS A 112 -8.55 -6.22 -20.52
CA HIS A 112 -7.49 -7.13 -20.93
C HIS A 112 -6.91 -7.89 -19.73
N TYR A 113 -6.61 -7.20 -18.63
CA TYR A 113 -6.12 -7.84 -17.40
C TYR A 113 -7.18 -8.67 -16.69
N GLU A 114 -8.44 -8.25 -16.68
CA GLU A 114 -9.54 -9.05 -16.15
C GLU A 114 -9.66 -10.37 -16.91
N ALA A 115 -9.58 -10.34 -18.24
CA ALA A 115 -9.58 -11.56 -19.06
C ALA A 115 -8.34 -12.44 -18.82
N LEU A 116 -7.15 -11.84 -18.62
CA LEU A 116 -5.94 -12.57 -18.29
C LEU A 116 -6.06 -13.26 -16.92
N ALA A 117 -6.57 -12.54 -15.92
CA ALA A 117 -6.81 -13.07 -14.58
C ALA A 117 -7.87 -14.18 -14.59
N GLU A 118 -8.93 -14.04 -15.39
CA GLU A 118 -9.93 -15.08 -15.57
C GLU A 118 -9.33 -16.36 -16.17
N ARG A 119 -8.50 -16.23 -17.22
CA ARG A 119 -7.78 -17.37 -17.80
C ARG A 119 -6.85 -18.05 -16.79
N ALA A 120 -6.10 -17.28 -16.01
CA ALA A 120 -5.23 -17.81 -14.95
C ALA A 120 -6.03 -18.57 -13.89
N ARG A 121 -7.16 -18.01 -13.41
CA ARG A 121 -8.06 -18.69 -12.46
C ARG A 121 -8.66 -19.98 -13.02
N HIS A 122 -9.02 -20.01 -14.31
CA HIS A 122 -9.50 -21.23 -14.97
C HIS A 122 -8.38 -22.28 -15.08
N ALA A 123 -7.16 -21.87 -15.43
CA ALA A 123 -6.00 -22.76 -15.49
C ALA A 123 -5.68 -23.36 -14.11
N LEU A 124 -5.71 -22.54 -13.05
CA LEU A 124 -5.57 -22.97 -11.66
C LEU A 124 -6.61 -24.02 -11.26
N ARG A 125 -7.89 -23.79 -11.58
CA ARG A 125 -8.98 -24.76 -11.32
C ARG A 125 -8.76 -26.09 -12.04
N ASN A 126 -8.07 -26.05 -13.17
CA ASN A 126 -7.72 -27.23 -13.96
C ASN A 126 -6.39 -27.87 -13.55
N GLY A 127 -5.78 -27.43 -12.44
CA GLY A 127 -4.57 -28.03 -11.87
C GLY A 127 -3.24 -27.45 -12.38
N ALA A 128 -3.24 -26.34 -13.11
CA ALA A 128 -2.02 -25.66 -13.53
C ALA A 128 -1.45 -24.76 -12.41
N SER A 129 -0.12 -24.58 -12.39
CA SER A 129 0.56 -23.64 -11.48
C SER A 129 0.26 -22.19 -11.86
N ASP A 130 0.00 -21.32 -10.87
CA ASP A 130 -0.33 -19.90 -11.06
C ASP A 130 0.91 -19.04 -11.39
N THR A 131 2.10 -19.50 -11.01
CA THR A 131 3.35 -18.74 -11.16
C THR A 131 4.53 -19.63 -11.55
N ASP A 132 5.58 -19.01 -12.11
CA ASP A 132 6.91 -19.61 -12.33
C ASP A 132 7.74 -19.70 -11.02
N SER A 133 7.16 -19.27 -9.90
CA SER A 133 7.76 -19.35 -8.57
C SER A 133 7.17 -20.55 -7.83
N PRO A 134 7.97 -21.51 -7.35
CA PRO A 134 7.42 -22.62 -6.59
C PRO A 134 6.67 -22.08 -5.36
N PHE A 135 5.45 -22.59 -5.15
CA PHE A 135 4.68 -22.30 -3.95
C PHE A 135 5.55 -22.71 -2.74
N VAL A 136 5.91 -21.76 -1.88
CA VAL A 136 6.65 -22.08 -0.65
C VAL A 136 5.65 -22.73 0.30
N ASP A 137 5.60 -24.05 0.28
CA ASP A 137 4.84 -24.84 1.23
C ASP A 137 5.58 -24.80 2.58
N THR A 138 5.25 -23.83 3.44
CA THR A 138 5.74 -23.79 4.83
C THR A 138 4.97 -24.78 5.72
N ALA A 139 4.79 -26.02 5.26
CA ALA A 139 4.34 -27.15 6.05
C ALA A 139 5.52 -28.11 6.28
N ARG A 140 6.35 -27.75 7.26
CA ARG A 140 7.12 -28.61 8.19
C ARG A 140 6.83 -30.11 8.00
N HIS A 141 7.72 -30.93 7.45
CA HIS A 141 8.95 -31.46 8.07
C HIS A 141 8.77 -31.90 9.54
N ASP A 142 7.86 -32.84 9.78
CA ASP A 142 7.88 -33.64 11.01
C ASP A 142 8.57 -34.98 10.73
N ASP A 143 9.87 -34.91 10.98
CA ASP A 143 10.87 -35.89 11.40
C ASP A 143 10.54 -37.41 11.37
N GLU A 144 11.52 -38.14 10.84
CA GLU A 144 11.67 -39.58 10.87
C GLU A 144 11.75 -40.13 12.31
N GLY A 145 11.26 -41.37 12.47
CA GLY A 145 11.93 -42.36 13.33
C GLY A 145 11.41 -42.50 14.76
N LYS A 146 10.51 -43.48 14.96
CA LYS A 146 10.57 -44.39 16.12
C LYS A 146 10.16 -45.81 15.72
N ASP A 147 11.20 -46.63 15.58
CA ASP A 147 11.34 -48.01 16.06
C ASP A 147 10.09 -48.89 16.26
N GLY A 148 10.18 -50.09 15.64
CA GLY A 148 10.13 -51.30 16.44
C GLY A 148 9.03 -52.31 16.13
N LYS A 149 9.42 -53.37 15.42
CA LYS A 149 8.95 -54.78 15.53
C LYS A 149 7.46 -55.10 15.35
N ASP A 150 7.18 -55.80 14.25
CA ASP A 150 6.76 -57.22 14.20
C ASP A 150 6.51 -57.56 12.72
N GLY A 151 6.90 -58.69 12.12
CA GLY A 151 7.32 -59.99 12.61
C GLY A 151 6.71 -61.04 11.68
N ARG A 152 7.56 -61.79 10.93
CA ARG A 152 7.26 -63.00 10.12
C ARG A 152 6.35 -62.77 8.89
N GLY A 153 6.65 -63.23 7.68
CA GLY A 153 7.59 -64.23 7.21
C GLY A 153 6.86 -65.15 6.22
N LYS A 154 7.28 -65.19 4.95
CA LYS A 154 7.49 -66.42 4.16
C LYS A 154 7.99 -66.09 2.75
N LYS A 155 8.90 -66.94 2.32
CA LYS A 155 9.72 -66.94 1.12
C LYS A 155 9.31 -68.16 0.28
N GLY A 156 9.34 -68.05 -1.05
CA GLY A 156 9.03 -69.11 -2.03
C GLY A 156 7.70 -68.81 -2.74
N GLU A 157 7.55 -68.86 -4.06
CA GLU A 157 8.21 -69.71 -5.05
C GLU A 157 7.96 -69.20 -6.49
N ASN A 158 8.95 -69.37 -7.38
CA ASN A 158 8.92 -69.51 -8.85
C ASN A 158 7.89 -68.75 -9.73
N ALA A 159 8.34 -67.90 -10.65
CA ALA A 159 8.88 -68.22 -11.98
C ALA A 159 7.80 -68.55 -13.02
N GLU A 160 7.56 -67.55 -13.87
CA GLU A 160 7.34 -67.63 -15.32
C GLU A 160 7.47 -69.03 -15.96
N ARG A 161 6.41 -69.48 -16.66
CA ARG A 161 6.43 -70.07 -18.01
C ARG A 161 5.03 -70.46 -18.50
N GLU A 162 4.72 -69.94 -19.68
CA GLU A 162 4.11 -70.58 -20.86
C GLU A 162 2.76 -71.33 -20.76
N ASP A 163 1.89 -70.90 -21.70
CA ASP A 163 0.66 -71.49 -22.28
C ASP A 163 -0.68 -71.41 -21.53
#